data_AF-A0A6I6RWQ7-F1
#
_entry.id   AF-A0A6I6RWQ7-F1
#
_cell.length_a   1.000
_cell.length_b   1.000
_cell.length_c   1.000
_cell.angle_alpha   90.00
_cell.angle_beta   90.00
_cell.angle_gamma   90.00
#
_symmetry.space_group_name_H-M   'P 1'
#
loop_
_entity.id
_entity.type
_entity.pdbx_description
1 polymer ?
#
loop_
_entity_poly.entity_id
_entity_poly.type
_entity_poly.pdbx_seq_one_letter_code
_entity_poly.pdbx_strand_id
1 'polypeptide(L)'
;MSGTVGAGPRYGDADEEAAALLRARLRLADEQIETPAGLWGRVREQPGAGRSTTGVWARRRPLAVALAVAAAVAAVALGVWWLVRPGPVDIRPAGPPGTVPVTVYNSEEACRTGRTLECALRLAKDPHTAYAARGNLAGRVWHGEVVWARCVASDGQLLRDEEGVTSTRWYRVTGAGGVSGWLPGVRTRNTREVPECPAGAR
;
A
#
# COMPACT_ATOMS: atom_id res chain seq x y z
N MET A 1 -59.01 19.71 -1.67
CA MET A 1 -58.12 19.37 -2.80
C MET A 1 -56.98 18.55 -2.24
N SER A 2 -57.02 17.23 -2.48
CA SER A 2 -56.06 16.25 -1.94
C SER A 2 -54.72 16.36 -2.68
N GLY A 3 -53.63 16.46 -1.93
CA GLY A 3 -52.27 16.42 -2.47
C GLY A 3 -51.70 15.01 -2.44
N THR A 4 -51.22 14.54 -3.59
CA THR A 4 -50.35 13.36 -3.70
C THR A 4 -48.93 13.85 -3.97
N VAL A 5 -48.06 13.73 -2.97
CA VAL A 5 -46.61 13.93 -3.13
C VAL A 5 -46.02 12.61 -3.60
N GLY A 6 -45.55 12.57 -4.85
CA GLY A 6 -44.84 11.42 -5.42
C GLY A 6 -43.47 11.25 -4.77
N ALA A 7 -43.21 10.06 -4.26
CA ALA A 7 -41.88 9.65 -3.79
C ALA A 7 -40.96 9.45 -5.01
N GLY A 8 -39.95 10.31 -5.14
CA GLY A 8 -38.87 10.09 -6.10
C GLY A 8 -37.98 8.90 -5.69
N PRO A 9 -37.33 8.22 -6.64
CA PRO A 9 -36.49 7.06 -6.37
C PRO A 9 -35.28 7.45 -5.49
N ARG A 10 -34.98 6.62 -4.48
CA ARG A 10 -33.85 6.84 -3.57
C ARG A 10 -32.55 6.56 -4.32
N TYR A 11 -31.62 7.52 -4.28
CA TYR A 11 -30.33 7.48 -4.97
C TYR A 11 -29.49 6.19 -4.79
N GLY A 12 -29.69 5.43 -3.70
CA GLY A 12 -28.95 4.19 -3.45
C GLY A 12 -29.40 2.96 -4.26
N ASP A 13 -30.62 2.97 -4.81
CA ASP A 13 -31.18 1.83 -5.55
C ASP A 13 -30.50 1.68 -6.94
N ALA A 14 -30.18 2.82 -7.57
CA ALA A 14 -29.52 2.87 -8.86
C ALA A 14 -28.06 2.38 -8.81
N ASP A 15 -27.35 2.66 -7.71
CA ASP A 15 -25.97 2.21 -7.52
C ASP A 15 -25.90 0.69 -7.27
N GLU A 16 -26.89 0.14 -6.56
CA GLU A 16 -26.97 -1.30 -6.32
C GLU A 16 -27.32 -2.09 -7.60
N GLU A 17 -28.23 -1.55 -8.43
CA GLU A 17 -28.57 -2.09 -9.75
C GLU A 17 -27.37 -2.06 -10.70
N ALA A 18 -26.63 -0.93 -10.74
CA ALA A 18 -25.40 -0.82 -11.53
C ALA A 18 -24.33 -1.82 -11.09
N ALA A 19 -24.17 -2.01 -9.78
CA ALA A 19 -23.24 -3.01 -9.24
C ALA A 19 -23.67 -4.44 -9.58
N ALA A 20 -24.97 -4.74 -9.57
CA ALA A 20 -25.51 -6.04 -9.97
C ALA A 20 -25.25 -6.33 -11.46
N LEU A 21 -25.49 -5.34 -12.33
CA LEU A 21 -25.21 -5.45 -13.76
C LEU A 21 -23.72 -5.66 -14.06
N LEU A 22 -22.84 -4.96 -13.34
CA LEU A 22 -21.40 -5.13 -13.51
C LEU A 22 -20.94 -6.54 -13.10
N ARG A 23 -21.42 -7.06 -11.97
CA ARG A 23 -21.12 -8.43 -11.52
C ARG A 23 -21.62 -9.48 -12.51
N ALA A 24 -22.81 -9.28 -13.07
CA ALA A 24 -23.35 -10.18 -14.10
C ALA A 24 -22.47 -10.19 -15.37
N ARG A 25 -22.04 -9.02 -15.84
CA ARG A 25 -21.12 -8.91 -16.99
C ARG A 25 -19.76 -9.56 -16.73
N LEU A 26 -19.20 -9.38 -15.53
CA LEU A 26 -17.92 -9.99 -15.17
C LEU A 26 -18.01 -11.51 -15.15
N ARG A 27 -19.10 -12.08 -14.60
CA ARG A 27 -19.31 -13.53 -14.63
C ARG A 27 -19.40 -14.07 -16.06
N LEU A 28 -20.15 -13.39 -16.93
CA LEU A 28 -20.23 -13.78 -18.34
C LEU A 28 -18.89 -13.69 -19.08
N ALA A 29 -18.05 -12.72 -18.72
CA ALA A 29 -16.71 -12.59 -19.29
C ALA A 29 -15.79 -13.72 -18.80
N ASP A 30 -15.85 -14.08 -17.51
CA ASP A 30 -15.03 -15.14 -16.91
C ASP A 30 -15.38 -16.51 -17.49
N GLU A 31 -16.66 -16.79 -17.73
CA GLU A 31 -17.15 -18.01 -18.38
C GLU A 31 -16.66 -18.15 -19.85
N GLN A 32 -16.29 -17.04 -20.51
CA GLN A 32 -15.75 -17.05 -21.87
C GLN A 32 -14.23 -17.27 -21.93
N ILE A 33 -13.54 -17.29 -20.79
CA ILE A 33 -12.09 -17.47 -20.74
C ILE A 33 -11.77 -18.97 -20.76
N GLU A 34 -11.47 -19.50 -21.94
CA GLU A 34 -10.90 -20.84 -22.06
C GLU A 34 -9.40 -20.82 -21.70
N THR A 35 -8.98 -21.79 -20.88
CA THR A 35 -7.56 -21.97 -20.60
C THR A 35 -6.88 -22.70 -21.76
N PRO A 36 -5.81 -22.13 -22.37
CA PRO A 36 -5.11 -22.79 -23.46
C PRO A 36 -4.56 -24.14 -23.04
N ALA A 37 -4.65 -25.14 -23.91
CA ALA A 37 -4.11 -26.48 -23.66
C ALA A 37 -2.61 -26.40 -23.30
N GLY A 38 -2.22 -27.11 -22.24
CA GLY A 38 -0.83 -27.16 -21.78
C GLY A 38 -0.31 -25.91 -21.05
N LEU A 39 -1.13 -24.89 -20.80
CA LEU A 39 -0.76 -23.73 -19.97
C LEU A 39 -0.23 -24.16 -18.60
N TRP A 40 -0.98 -25.03 -17.91
CA TRP A 40 -0.61 -25.55 -16.60
C TRP A 40 0.62 -26.46 -16.63
N GLY A 41 0.91 -27.10 -17.77
CA GLY A 41 2.16 -27.85 -17.98
C GLY A 41 3.37 -26.92 -18.00
N ARG A 42 3.31 -25.84 -18.78
CA ARG A 42 4.37 -24.83 -18.88
C ARG A 42 4.66 -24.11 -17.56
N VAL A 43 3.64 -23.83 -16.77
CA VAL A 43 3.79 -23.20 -15.43
C VAL A 43 4.46 -24.17 -14.44
N ARG A 44 4.22 -25.49 -14.59
CA ARG A 44 4.76 -26.53 -13.71
C ARG A 44 6.16 -27.00 -14.15
N GLU A 45 6.49 -26.89 -15.43
CA GLU A 45 7.75 -27.28 -16.05
C GLU A 45 8.84 -26.18 -16.04
N GLN A 46 8.77 -25.21 -15.13
CA GLN A 46 9.96 -24.43 -14.77
C GLN A 46 10.69 -24.99 -13.54
N PRO A 47 11.45 -26.10 -13.67
CA PRO A 47 12.67 -26.28 -12.91
C PRO A 47 13.87 -25.89 -13.76
N GLY A 48 14.77 -25.08 -13.17
CA GLY A 48 16.13 -24.95 -13.68
C GLY A 48 16.91 -26.27 -13.61
N ALA A 49 18.06 -26.30 -14.30
CA ALA A 49 18.95 -27.45 -14.54
C ALA A 49 18.43 -28.37 -15.66
N GLY A 50 19.19 -28.73 -16.69
CA GLY A 50 20.61 -29.07 -16.73
C GLY A 50 20.70 -30.37 -17.53
N ARG A 51 21.56 -30.41 -18.55
CA ARG A 51 21.75 -31.55 -19.48
C ARG A 51 21.98 -32.90 -18.79
N SER A 52 21.61 -33.99 -19.45
CA SER A 52 22.35 -35.27 -19.50
C SER A 52 21.88 -36.10 -20.71
N THR A 53 22.57 -36.08 -21.85
CA THR A 53 23.64 -37.01 -22.31
C THR A 53 23.16 -38.42 -22.70
N THR A 54 23.12 -38.69 -24.00
CA THR A 54 23.27 -40.03 -24.59
C THR A 54 24.61 -40.11 -25.31
N GLY A 55 25.36 -41.18 -25.11
CA GLY A 55 26.52 -41.51 -25.94
C GLY A 55 27.70 -42.14 -25.19
N VAL A 56 27.62 -43.45 -24.95
CA VAL A 56 28.76 -44.31 -24.60
C VAL A 56 29.43 -44.76 -25.90
N TRP A 57 30.73 -44.43 -26.12
CA TRP A 57 31.79 -45.41 -26.40
C TRP A 57 33.19 -44.80 -26.66
N ALA A 58 34.17 -45.39 -25.96
CA ALA A 58 35.56 -45.69 -26.35
C ALA A 58 36.37 -44.71 -27.22
N ARG A 59 37.39 -44.09 -26.62
CA ARG A 59 38.82 -44.36 -26.89
C ARG A 59 39.69 -43.44 -26.04
N ARG A 60 40.62 -44.04 -25.28
CA ARG A 60 41.54 -43.35 -24.38
C ARG A 60 42.61 -42.56 -25.16
N ARG A 61 42.29 -41.40 -25.75
CA ARG A 61 43.23 -40.31 -26.16
C ARG A 61 42.57 -38.90 -26.46
N PRO A 62 41.52 -38.40 -25.77
CA PRO A 62 41.13 -36.98 -25.93
C PRO A 62 40.94 -36.17 -24.63
N LEU A 63 41.51 -36.60 -23.50
CA LEU A 63 41.34 -35.89 -22.22
C LEU A 63 42.00 -34.50 -22.21
N ALA A 64 43.15 -34.34 -22.86
CA ALA A 64 43.86 -33.05 -22.90
C ALA A 64 43.13 -32.00 -23.75
N VAL A 65 42.53 -32.41 -24.87
CA VAL A 65 41.75 -31.50 -25.73
C VAL A 65 40.44 -31.13 -25.05
N ALA A 66 39.76 -32.09 -24.41
CA ALA A 66 38.55 -31.82 -23.65
C ALA A 66 38.80 -30.85 -22.48
N LEU A 67 39.94 -30.99 -21.78
CA LEU A 67 40.33 -30.06 -20.72
C LEU A 67 40.66 -28.66 -21.24
N ALA A 68 41.34 -28.55 -22.39
CA ALA A 68 41.63 -27.26 -23.01
C ALA A 68 40.35 -26.53 -23.44
N VAL A 69 39.40 -27.24 -24.04
CA VAL A 69 38.10 -26.66 -24.42
C VAL A 69 37.30 -26.29 -23.17
N ALA A 70 37.28 -27.13 -22.13
CA ALA A 70 36.59 -26.81 -20.88
C ALA A 70 37.18 -25.57 -20.19
N ALA A 71 38.51 -25.43 -20.17
CA ALA A 71 39.18 -24.26 -19.61
C ALA A 71 38.88 -22.98 -20.42
N ALA A 72 38.87 -23.06 -21.75
CA ALA A 72 38.49 -21.94 -22.60
C ALA A 72 37.03 -21.52 -22.39
N VAL A 73 36.10 -22.48 -22.30
CA VAL A 73 34.68 -22.21 -22.00
C VAL A 73 34.53 -21.59 -20.61
N ALA A 74 35.25 -22.08 -19.61
CA ALA A 74 35.23 -21.51 -18.25
C ALA A 74 35.79 -20.09 -18.22
N ALA A 75 36.87 -19.80 -18.95
CA ALA A 75 37.45 -18.47 -19.05
C ALA A 75 36.50 -17.48 -19.75
N VAL A 76 35.84 -17.90 -20.83
CA VAL A 76 34.82 -17.08 -21.52
C VAL A 76 33.61 -16.87 -20.62
N ALA A 77 33.11 -17.91 -19.95
CA ALA A 77 31.98 -17.79 -19.04
C ALA A 77 32.28 -16.87 -17.85
N LEU A 78 33.49 -16.95 -17.28
CA LEU A 78 33.93 -16.05 -16.21
C LEU A 78 34.14 -14.62 -16.70
N GLY A 79 34.70 -14.43 -17.89
CA GLY A 79 34.86 -13.11 -18.51
C GLY A 79 33.51 -12.44 -18.81
N VAL A 80 32.57 -13.17 -19.40
CA VAL A 80 31.20 -12.71 -19.64
C VAL A 80 30.48 -12.43 -18.32
N TRP A 81 30.61 -13.32 -17.33
CA TRP A 81 30.04 -13.08 -16.01
C TRP A 81 30.60 -11.80 -15.38
N TRP A 82 31.91 -11.55 -15.50
CA TRP A 82 32.54 -10.34 -14.96
C TRP A 82 32.11 -9.06 -15.70
N LEU A 83 31.96 -9.13 -17.03
CA LEU A 83 31.49 -8.02 -17.87
C LEU A 83 30.00 -7.69 -17.64
N VAL A 84 29.19 -8.71 -17.35
CA VAL A 84 27.74 -8.58 -17.18
C VAL A 84 27.36 -8.59 -15.69
N ARG A 85 28.32 -8.55 -14.76
CA ARG A 85 28.01 -8.45 -13.32
C ARG A 85 27.14 -7.20 -13.15
N PRO A 86 25.86 -7.36 -12.76
CA PRO A 86 25.08 -6.21 -12.37
C PRO A 86 25.81 -5.60 -11.18
N GLY A 87 26.29 -4.37 -11.34
CA GLY A 87 26.82 -3.61 -10.23
C GLY A 87 25.78 -3.57 -9.12
N PRO A 88 26.19 -3.35 -7.85
CA PRO A 88 25.24 -3.08 -6.78
C PRO A 88 24.26 -2.02 -7.27
N VAL A 89 23.00 -2.42 -7.45
CA VAL A 89 21.96 -1.49 -7.83
C VAL A 89 21.77 -0.64 -6.58
N ASP A 90 22.40 0.52 -6.58
CA ASP A 90 22.24 1.49 -5.51
C ASP A 90 20.79 1.99 -5.63
N ILE A 91 19.87 1.32 -4.94
CA ILE A 91 18.48 1.75 -4.83
C ILE A 91 18.52 3.02 -3.98
N ARG A 92 18.79 4.15 -4.63
CA ARG A 92 18.51 5.45 -4.08
C ARG A 92 17.01 5.51 -3.84
N PRO A 93 16.53 5.66 -2.58
CA PRO A 93 15.12 5.87 -2.34
C PRO A 93 14.66 7.07 -3.17
N ALA A 94 13.53 6.91 -3.86
CA ALA A 94 12.92 7.95 -4.67
C ALA A 94 12.45 9.10 -3.77
N GLY A 95 13.34 10.07 -3.50
CA GLY A 95 13.02 11.26 -2.71
C GLY A 95 12.45 10.97 -1.32
N PRO A 96 12.01 12.01 -0.59
CA PRO A 96 11.13 11.83 0.55
C PRO A 96 9.87 11.07 0.09
N PRO A 97 9.33 10.14 0.92
CA PRO A 97 8.03 9.55 0.61
C PRO A 97 7.02 10.68 0.40
N GLY A 98 6.25 10.58 -0.69
CA GLY A 98 5.24 11.58 -1.02
C GLY A 98 4.32 11.79 0.16
N THR A 99 4.18 13.05 0.60
CA THR A 99 3.22 13.40 1.65
C THR A 99 1.88 13.73 1.01
N VAL A 100 0.81 13.34 1.70
CA VAL A 100 -0.58 13.58 1.27
C VAL A 100 -1.15 14.69 2.15
N PRO A 101 -1.67 15.79 1.59
CA PRO A 101 -2.32 16.81 2.39
C PRO A 101 -3.64 16.26 2.95
N VAL A 102 -3.84 16.45 4.24
CA VAL A 102 -4.99 16.01 5.00
C VAL A 102 -5.57 17.19 5.76
N THR A 103 -6.86 17.44 5.59
CA THR A 103 -7.55 18.49 6.35
C THR A 103 -7.98 17.95 7.71
N VAL A 104 -7.59 18.67 8.76
CA VAL A 104 -8.00 18.41 10.14
C VAL A 104 -9.48 18.77 10.29
N TYR A 105 -10.23 17.84 10.87
CA TYR A 105 -11.66 17.99 11.07
C TYR A 105 -12.03 17.84 12.55
N ASN A 106 -12.92 18.72 13.00
CA ASN A 106 -13.49 18.71 14.34
C ASN A 106 -15.00 18.54 14.18
N SER A 107 -15.52 17.47 14.78
CA SER A 107 -16.93 17.10 14.88
C SER A 107 -17.73 18.17 15.63
N GLU A 108 -17.17 18.75 16.69
CA GLU A 108 -17.84 19.78 17.48
C GLU A 108 -18.00 21.08 16.67
N GLU A 109 -19.25 21.44 16.36
CA GLU A 109 -19.58 22.60 15.53
C GLU A 109 -19.02 23.91 16.08
N ALA A 110 -19.11 24.12 17.40
CA ALA A 110 -18.57 25.28 18.09
C ALA A 110 -17.05 25.46 17.88
N CYS A 111 -16.33 24.37 17.63
CA CYS A 111 -14.88 24.36 17.43
C CYS A 111 -14.45 24.36 15.96
N ARG A 112 -15.38 24.53 15.02
CA ARG A 112 -15.04 24.66 13.59
C ARG A 112 -14.56 26.07 13.23
N THR A 113 -14.99 27.09 13.98
CA THR A 113 -14.61 28.50 13.76
C THR A 113 -13.58 29.01 14.78
N GLY A 114 -13.46 28.36 15.94
CA GLY A 114 -12.58 28.77 17.03
C GLY A 114 -11.16 28.20 16.94
N ARG A 115 -10.13 29.05 17.11
CA ARG A 115 -8.72 28.66 17.26
C ARG A 115 -8.20 28.80 18.70
N THR A 116 -9.02 28.43 19.68
CA THR A 116 -8.63 28.44 21.10
C THR A 116 -7.96 27.13 21.51
N LEU A 117 -7.46 27.05 22.75
CA LEU A 117 -6.81 25.83 23.26
C LEU A 117 -7.82 24.70 23.53
N GLU A 118 -9.05 25.07 23.87
CA GLU A 118 -10.17 24.15 24.11
C GLU A 118 -10.59 23.46 22.81
N CYS A 119 -10.58 24.21 21.70
CA CYS A 119 -10.91 23.70 20.36
C CYS A 119 -9.74 23.06 19.61
N ALA A 120 -8.56 23.00 20.23
CA ALA A 120 -7.37 22.41 19.62
C ALA A 120 -7.37 20.89 19.75
N LEU A 121 -7.31 20.20 18.61
CA LEU A 121 -7.18 18.75 18.54
C LEU A 121 -5.75 18.32 18.85
N ARG A 122 -5.60 17.22 19.58
CA ARG A 122 -4.29 16.71 19.99
C ARG A 122 -3.71 15.86 18.87
N LEU A 123 -2.40 16.02 18.65
CA LEU A 123 -1.60 15.02 17.98
C LEU A 123 -1.02 14.08 19.03
N ALA A 124 -1.19 12.78 18.85
CA ALA A 124 -0.64 11.77 19.74
C ALA A 124 0.85 11.52 19.43
N LYS A 125 1.61 11.07 20.43
CA LYS A 125 2.99 10.60 20.22
C LYS A 125 3.01 9.15 19.72
N ASP A 126 2.08 8.34 20.23
CA ASP A 126 1.95 6.92 19.95
C ASP A 126 0.48 6.59 19.66
N PRO A 127 0.16 6.03 18.48
CA PRO A 127 -1.21 5.71 18.09
C PRO A 127 -1.80 4.51 18.85
N HIS A 128 -0.99 3.72 19.55
CA HIS A 128 -1.46 2.56 20.33
C HIS A 128 -1.67 2.88 21.81
N THR A 129 -1.23 4.06 22.26
CA THR A 129 -1.45 4.54 23.63
C THR A 129 -2.75 5.34 23.70
N ALA A 130 -3.43 5.31 24.86
CA ALA A 130 -4.66 6.06 25.10
C ALA A 130 -4.56 7.53 24.64
N TYR A 131 -5.46 7.99 23.76
CA TYR A 131 -5.43 9.33 23.16
C TYR A 131 -5.36 10.47 24.19
N ALA A 132 -6.15 10.35 25.27
CA ALA A 132 -6.20 11.33 26.35
C ALA A 132 -5.10 11.15 27.41
N ALA A 133 -4.22 10.15 27.29
CA ALA A 133 -3.15 9.93 28.26
C ALA A 133 -2.26 11.17 28.40
N ARG A 134 -1.89 11.51 29.64
CA ARG A 134 -1.10 12.71 29.95
C ARG A 134 0.23 12.76 29.17
N GLY A 135 0.88 11.61 28.98
CA GLY A 135 2.16 11.50 28.27
C GLY A 135 2.06 11.48 26.74
N ASN A 136 0.86 11.25 26.18
CA ASN A 136 0.65 10.99 24.76
C ASN A 136 0.26 12.25 23.96
N LEU A 137 0.88 13.39 24.27
CA LEU A 137 0.65 14.66 23.55
C LEU A 137 1.93 15.05 22.78
N ALA A 138 1.89 14.99 21.46
CA ALA A 138 2.97 15.45 20.59
C ALA A 138 2.80 16.92 20.20
N GLY A 139 1.56 17.39 20.10
CA GLY A 139 1.25 18.76 19.71
C GLY A 139 -0.24 18.99 19.51
N ARG A 140 -0.57 20.11 18.86
CA ARG A 140 -1.95 20.53 18.64
C ARG A 140 -2.14 21.06 17.24
N VAL A 141 -3.33 20.82 16.70
CA VAL A 141 -3.80 21.29 15.40
C VAL A 141 -5.25 21.75 15.52
N TRP A 142 -5.69 22.59 14.59
CA TRP A 142 -7.05 23.15 14.61
C TRP A 142 -7.87 22.66 13.43
N HIS A 143 -9.19 22.80 13.56
CA HIS A 143 -10.12 22.56 12.45
C HIS A 143 -9.71 23.35 11.19
N GLY A 144 -9.85 22.72 10.03
CA GLY A 144 -9.55 23.31 8.73
C GLY A 144 -8.06 23.43 8.42
N GLU A 145 -7.17 23.15 9.38
CA GLU A 145 -5.74 23.15 9.14
C GLU A 145 -5.36 21.99 8.21
N VAL A 146 -4.51 22.27 7.23
CA VAL A 146 -3.96 21.25 6.34
C VAL A 146 -2.65 20.75 6.93
N VAL A 147 -2.59 19.46 7.19
CA VAL A 147 -1.39 18.76 7.67
C VAL A 147 -0.93 17.75 6.63
N TRP A 148 0.36 17.43 6.64
CA TRP A 148 0.97 16.55 5.64
C TRP A 148 1.13 15.14 6.21
N ALA A 149 0.27 14.22 5.78
CA ALA A 149 0.33 12.82 6.17
C ALA A 149 1.43 12.09 5.39
N ARG A 150 2.31 11.40 6.10
CA ARG A 150 3.37 10.57 5.52
C ARG A 150 2.93 9.13 5.34
N CYS A 151 2.20 8.59 6.30
CA CYS A 151 1.68 7.23 6.28
C CYS A 151 0.50 7.06 7.26
N VAL A 152 -0.20 5.94 7.18
CA VAL A 152 -1.31 5.57 8.08
C VAL A 152 -1.03 4.25 8.80
N ALA A 153 -1.30 4.20 10.10
CA ALA A 153 -1.36 2.98 10.89
C ALA A 153 -2.83 2.55 11.02
N SER A 154 -3.16 1.32 10.64
CA SER A 154 -4.54 0.80 10.62
C SER A 154 -4.94 0.07 11.91
N ASP A 155 -3.98 -0.18 12.80
CA ASP A 155 -4.04 -0.99 14.02
C ASP A 155 -3.84 -0.16 15.31
N GLY A 156 -4.03 1.16 15.22
CA GLY A 156 -3.96 2.02 16.39
C GLY A 156 -5.16 1.85 17.32
N GLN A 157 -5.13 2.55 18.45
CA GLN A 157 -6.21 2.53 19.42
C GLN A 157 -7.53 2.97 18.75
N LEU A 158 -8.59 2.20 18.95
CA LEU A 158 -9.94 2.58 18.53
C LEU A 158 -10.33 3.89 19.22
N LEU A 159 -10.65 4.91 18.43
CA LEU A 159 -11.18 6.17 18.92
C LEU A 159 -12.60 6.38 18.39
N ARG A 160 -13.47 6.92 19.25
CA ARG A 160 -14.81 7.39 18.90
C ARG A 160 -14.86 8.91 19.03
N ASP A 161 -15.44 9.60 18.07
CA ASP A 161 -15.72 11.04 18.17
C ASP A 161 -17.08 11.33 18.84
N GLU A 162 -17.40 12.61 18.96
CA GLU A 162 -18.62 13.11 19.59
C GLU A 162 -19.88 12.82 18.74
N GLU A 163 -19.73 12.56 17.44
CA GLU A 163 -20.82 12.17 16.53
C GLU A 163 -21.01 10.64 16.47
N GLY A 164 -20.18 9.87 17.19
CA GLY A 164 -20.25 8.42 17.27
C GLY A 164 -19.45 7.68 16.20
N VAL A 165 -18.73 8.38 15.32
CA VAL A 165 -17.86 7.78 14.31
C VAL A 165 -16.67 7.13 15.00
N THR A 166 -16.30 5.93 14.58
CA THR A 166 -15.17 5.18 15.15
C THR A 166 -14.09 4.90 14.12
N SER A 167 -12.83 4.85 14.54
CA SER A 167 -11.72 4.46 13.69
C SER A 167 -10.53 3.95 14.49
N THR A 168 -9.84 2.94 13.95
CA THR A 168 -8.51 2.49 14.40
C THR A 168 -7.39 3.08 13.53
N ARG A 169 -7.73 3.91 12.54
CA ARG A 169 -6.74 4.52 11.64
C ARG A 169 -6.10 5.73 12.31
N TRP A 170 -4.78 5.85 12.21
CA TRP A 170 -4.01 6.98 12.70
C TRP A 170 -3.04 7.44 11.63
N TYR A 171 -3.06 8.72 11.31
CA TYR A 171 -2.22 9.32 10.27
C TYR A 171 -0.99 9.95 10.91
N ARG A 172 0.21 9.56 10.46
CA ARG A 172 1.45 10.21 10.87
C ARG A 172 1.61 11.51 10.09
N VAL A 173 1.40 12.63 10.75
CA VAL A 173 1.30 13.95 10.11
C VAL A 173 2.40 14.90 10.58
N THR A 174 2.72 15.87 9.73
CA THR A 174 3.51 17.06 10.07
C THR A 174 2.70 18.31 9.72
N GLY A 175 2.48 19.19 10.71
CA GLY A 175 1.80 20.48 10.54
C GLY A 175 2.74 21.59 10.04
N ALA A 176 2.17 22.74 9.71
CA ALA A 176 2.91 23.87 9.13
C ALA A 176 4.04 24.42 10.03
N GLY A 177 3.90 24.29 11.36
CA GLY A 177 4.92 24.69 12.33
C GLY A 177 5.98 23.61 12.64
N GLY A 178 6.07 22.54 11.85
CA GLY A 178 6.99 21.43 12.09
C GLY A 178 6.57 20.47 13.21
N VAL A 179 5.45 20.75 13.88
CA VAL A 179 4.84 19.84 14.85
C VAL A 179 4.46 18.55 14.14
N SER A 180 4.96 17.42 14.65
CA SER A 180 4.67 16.10 14.09
C SER A 180 4.07 15.18 15.15
N GLY A 181 3.22 14.26 14.71
CA GLY A 181 2.56 13.30 15.57
C GLY A 181 1.49 12.52 14.83
N TRP A 182 0.63 11.85 15.58
CA TRP A 182 -0.41 10.98 15.06
C TRP A 182 -1.78 11.65 15.19
N LEU A 183 -2.44 11.86 14.06
CA LEU A 183 -3.80 12.38 13.97
C LEU A 183 -4.79 11.21 13.87
N PRO A 184 -5.78 11.10 14.77
CA PRO A 184 -6.80 10.05 14.68
C PRO A 184 -7.62 10.17 13.41
N GLY A 185 -8.02 9.03 12.84
CA GLY A 185 -8.79 8.98 11.59
C GLY A 185 -10.18 9.60 11.68
N VAL A 186 -10.77 9.63 12.87
CA VAL A 186 -12.03 10.34 13.13
C VAL A 186 -11.89 11.87 13.09
N ARG A 187 -10.65 12.40 13.17
CA ARG A 187 -10.35 13.84 13.13
C ARG A 187 -9.90 14.32 11.76
N THR A 188 -10.31 13.62 10.71
CA THR A 188 -10.00 13.98 9.32
C THR A 188 -11.15 13.63 8.39
N ARG A 189 -11.26 14.38 7.30
CA ARG A 189 -12.12 14.05 6.15
C ARG A 189 -11.30 13.73 4.91
N ASN A 190 -10.21 13.01 5.10
CA ASN A 190 -9.32 12.64 4.01
C ASN A 190 -10.05 11.75 2.99
N THR A 191 -10.11 12.19 1.74
CA THR A 191 -10.65 11.44 0.60
C THR A 191 -9.55 10.81 -0.26
N ARG A 192 -8.28 11.05 0.07
CA ARG A 192 -7.12 10.56 -0.67
C ARG A 192 -6.48 9.39 0.04
N GLU A 193 -5.96 8.45 -0.73
CA GLU A 193 -5.25 7.31 -0.18
C GLU A 193 -3.89 7.74 0.39
N VAL A 194 -3.58 7.26 1.59
CA VAL A 194 -2.30 7.48 2.29
C VAL A 194 -1.65 6.11 2.45
N PRO A 195 -0.38 5.94 2.09
CA PRO A 195 0.29 4.64 2.18
C PRO A 195 0.38 4.16 3.64
N GLU A 196 0.39 2.85 3.84
CA GLU A 196 0.56 2.28 5.18
C GLU A 196 1.96 2.55 5.73
N CYS A 197 2.05 2.70 7.05
CA CYS A 197 3.34 2.88 7.71
C CYS A 197 4.15 1.57 7.66
N PRO A 198 5.47 1.64 7.42
CA PRO A 198 6.31 0.45 7.47
C PRO A 198 6.28 -0.16 8.87
N ALA A 199 6.40 -1.49 8.94
CA ALA A 199 6.38 -2.22 10.21
C ALA A 199 7.39 -1.61 11.21
N GLY A 200 6.91 -1.26 12.40
CA GLY A 200 7.74 -0.67 13.47
C GLY A 200 7.89 0.85 13.43
N ALA A 201 7.21 1.57 12.53
CA ALA A 201 7.12 3.03 12.59
C ALA A 201 6.25 3.46 13.79
N ARG A 202 6.91 3.79 14.91
CA ARG A 202 6.30 4.43 16.08
C ARG A 202 6.42 5.96 15.98
#